data_AF-A0A8J3B685-F1
#
_entry.id   AF-A0A8J3B685-F1
#
_cell.length_a   1.000
_cell.length_b   1.000
_cell.length_c   1.000
_cell.angle_alpha   90.00
_cell.angle_beta   90.00
_cell.angle_gamma   90.00
#
_symmetry.space_group_name_H-M   'P 1'
#
loop_
_entity.id
_entity.type
_entity.pdbx_description
1 polymer ?
#
loop_
_entity_poly.entity_id
_entity_poly.type
_entity_poly.pdbx_seq_one_letter_code
_entity_poly.pdbx_strand_id
1 'polypeptide(L)'
;MSALDRYRSMLRDIVGPALREAGMRGSRGRWWLRSPLGDHGIVELRTSTASSRDEVEFSAVLAVAPEPWLADRAARGVVMPRTGPRAEDGLWREVLGPESAMLARFRAADPSWWAFPDDPYAEGVGPTLADLLVEVAVPRIEELLDRRQLVTELRLRKLADWERIVAMLGVPVT
;
A
#
# COMPACT_ATOMS: atom_id res chain seq x y z
N MET A 1 -4.50 11.37 25.49
CA MET A 1 -3.89 10.68 24.34
C MET A 1 -4.64 11.16 23.10
N SER A 2 -3.96 11.63 22.05
CA SER A 2 -4.65 12.13 20.83
C SER A 2 -5.12 10.98 19.92
N ALA A 3 -6.01 11.25 18.97
CA ALA A 3 -6.38 10.30 17.91
C ALA A 3 -5.13 9.80 17.16
N LEU A 4 -4.16 10.67 16.93
CA LEU A 4 -2.89 10.31 16.28
C LEU A 4 -2.04 9.34 17.12
N ASP A 5 -1.99 9.52 18.44
CA ASP A 5 -1.26 8.61 19.33
C ASP A 5 -1.94 7.23 19.38
N ARG A 6 -3.27 7.20 19.37
CA ARG A 6 -4.04 5.96 19.30
C ARG A 6 -3.87 5.27 17.95
N TYR A 7 -3.96 6.01 16.85
CA TYR A 7 -3.74 5.50 15.50
C TYR A 7 -2.34 4.87 15.38
N ARG A 8 -1.29 5.56 15.86
CA ARG A 8 0.07 5.02 15.90
C ARG A 8 0.18 3.75 16.75
N SER A 9 -0.52 3.70 17.87
CA SER A 9 -0.55 2.52 18.74
C SER A 9 -1.26 1.35 18.05
N MET A 10 -2.41 1.58 17.42
CA MET A 10 -3.11 0.59 16.58
C MET A 10 -2.20 0.03 15.48
N LEU A 11 -1.42 0.88 14.79
CA LEU A 11 -0.47 0.41 13.78
C LEU A 11 0.66 -0.44 14.36
N ARG A 12 1.14 -0.11 15.56
CA ARG A 12 2.23 -0.83 16.22
C ARG A 12 1.76 -2.17 16.79
N ASP A 13 0.58 -2.18 17.39
CA ASP A 13 0.11 -3.26 18.27
C ASP A 13 -0.82 -4.24 17.55
N ILE A 14 -1.46 -3.83 16.45
CA ILE A 14 -2.44 -4.66 15.73
C ILE A 14 -2.01 -4.86 14.26
N VAL A 15 -1.99 -3.79 13.47
CA VAL A 15 -1.77 -3.90 12.01
C VAL A 15 -0.36 -4.38 11.68
N GLY A 16 0.65 -3.82 12.35
CA GLY A 16 2.04 -4.16 12.10
C GLY A 16 2.37 -5.63 12.36
N PRO A 17 1.96 -6.22 13.49
CA PRO A 17 2.07 -7.66 13.75
C PRO A 17 1.38 -8.52 12.69
N ALA A 18 0.11 -8.23 12.35
CA ALA A 18 -0.63 -8.99 11.34
C ALA A 18 0.07 -9.01 9.97
N LEU A 19 0.54 -7.85 9.49
CA LEU A 19 1.29 -7.78 8.23
C LEU A 19 2.64 -8.52 8.28
N ARG A 20 3.31 -8.56 9.44
CA ARG A 20 4.56 -9.32 9.60
C ARG A 20 4.34 -10.82 9.61
N GLU A 21 3.24 -11.27 10.21
CA GLU A 21 2.81 -12.67 10.16
C GLU A 21 2.50 -13.10 8.73
N ALA A 22 1.91 -12.20 7.93
CA ALA A 22 1.73 -12.36 6.48
C ALA A 22 3.04 -12.19 5.66
N GLY A 23 4.21 -12.21 6.30
CA GLY A 23 5.52 -12.18 5.63
C GLY A 23 6.03 -10.79 5.23
N MET A 24 5.26 -9.72 5.43
CA MET A 24 5.71 -8.36 5.11
C MET A 24 6.77 -7.86 6.10
N ARG A 25 7.66 -6.99 5.63
CA ARG A 25 8.68 -6.32 6.43
C ARG A 25 8.37 -4.83 6.52
N GLY A 26 8.69 -4.19 7.64
CA GLY A 26 8.49 -2.75 7.79
C GLY A 26 7.82 -2.33 9.09
N SER A 27 7.47 -1.05 9.16
CA SER A 27 6.88 -0.41 10.34
C SER A 27 6.32 0.98 10.01
N ARG A 28 5.65 1.61 11.00
CA ARG A 28 5.24 3.01 10.98
C ARG A 28 4.39 3.40 9.77
N GLY A 29 3.45 2.53 9.40
CA GLY A 29 2.55 2.78 8.27
C GLY A 29 3.14 2.39 6.92
N ARG A 30 4.30 1.73 6.85
CA ARG A 30 4.83 1.20 5.60
C ARG A 30 5.40 -0.19 5.76
N TRP A 31 4.92 -1.11 4.93
CA TRP A 31 5.35 -2.50 4.87
C TRP A 31 5.57 -2.92 3.43
N TRP A 32 6.46 -3.89 3.22
CA TRP A 32 6.77 -4.41 1.90
C TRP A 32 7.12 -5.89 1.91
N LEU A 33 6.80 -6.55 0.80
CA LEU A 33 7.29 -7.86 0.40
C LEU A 33 8.39 -7.69 -0.63
N ARG A 34 9.25 -8.71 -0.73
CA ARG A 34 10.28 -8.77 -1.78
C ARG A 34 10.20 -10.11 -2.48
N SER A 35 10.02 -10.10 -3.80
CA SER A 35 10.02 -11.32 -4.61
C SER A 35 11.44 -11.87 -4.79
N PRO A 36 11.59 -13.14 -5.23
CA PRO A 36 12.89 -13.69 -5.60
C PRO A 36 13.62 -12.92 -6.71
N LEU A 37 12.87 -12.22 -7.58
CA LEU A 37 13.43 -11.36 -8.64
C LEU A 37 13.86 -9.98 -8.12
N GLY A 38 13.69 -9.71 -6.83
CA GLY A 38 14.03 -8.44 -6.20
C GLY A 38 12.93 -7.37 -6.33
N ASP A 39 11.78 -7.70 -6.91
CA ASP A 39 10.64 -6.78 -7.02
C ASP A 39 10.02 -6.53 -5.65
N HIS A 40 9.46 -5.34 -5.46
CA HIS A 40 8.87 -4.93 -4.19
C HIS A 40 7.35 -4.79 -4.31
N GLY A 41 6.64 -5.40 -3.39
CA GLY A 41 5.22 -5.18 -3.15
C GLY A 41 5.06 -4.34 -1.89
N ILE A 42 4.26 -3.27 -1.91
CA ILE A 42 4.27 -2.24 -0.86
C ILE A 42 2.84 -1.98 -0.38
N VAL A 43 2.66 -1.94 0.94
CA VAL A 43 1.47 -1.39 1.61
C VAL A 43 1.91 -0.15 2.38
N GLU A 44 1.33 1.00 2.05
CA GLU A 44 1.61 2.27 2.71
C GLU A 44 0.31 2.92 3.19
N LEU A 45 0.20 3.13 4.50
CA LEU A 45 -0.88 3.90 5.10
C LEU A 45 -0.51 5.38 5.09
N ARG A 46 -1.35 6.18 4.45
CA ARG A 46 -1.19 7.63 4.35
C ARG A 46 -2.22 8.31 5.23
N THR A 47 -1.80 9.37 5.91
CA THR A 47 -2.70 10.24 6.65
C THR A 47 -2.99 11.50 5.84
N SER A 48 -4.24 11.94 5.84
CA SER A 48 -4.67 13.21 5.25
C SER A 48 -4.09 14.39 6.03
N THR A 49 -3.83 15.49 5.35
CA THR A 49 -3.48 16.77 5.98
C THR A 49 -4.66 17.40 6.73
N ALA A 50 -5.88 16.92 6.50
CA ALA A 50 -7.08 17.35 7.24
C ALA A 50 -7.25 16.65 8.60
N SER A 51 -6.39 15.67 8.93
CA SER A 51 -6.40 15.02 10.26
C SER A 51 -6.26 16.05 11.38
N SER A 52 -6.97 15.82 12.48
CA SER A 52 -7.01 16.69 13.64
C SER A 52 -6.51 15.97 14.90
N ARG A 53 -6.67 16.61 16.06
CA ARG A 53 -6.38 15.98 17.35
C ARG A 53 -7.38 14.88 17.69
N ASP A 54 -8.61 15.00 17.20
CA ASP A 54 -9.75 14.18 17.60
C ASP A 54 -10.09 13.11 16.55
N GLU A 55 -9.51 13.22 15.35
CA GLU A 55 -9.72 12.28 14.26
C GLU A 55 -8.49 12.21 13.34
N VAL A 56 -8.10 11.00 12.93
CA VAL A 56 -7.11 10.79 11.87
C VAL A 56 -7.81 10.28 10.63
N GLU A 57 -7.69 11.02 9.54
CA GLU A 57 -8.12 10.57 8.23
C GLU A 57 -6.97 9.81 7.55
N PHE A 58 -7.24 8.59 7.06
CA PHE A 58 -6.20 7.74 6.47
C PHE A 58 -6.70 6.85 5.33
N SER A 59 -5.78 6.41 4.48
CA SER A 59 -6.02 5.48 3.38
C SER A 59 -4.88 4.49 3.26
N ALA A 60 -5.13 3.33 2.63
CA ALA A 60 -4.09 2.35 2.33
C ALA A 60 -3.76 2.40 0.84
N VAL A 61 -2.49 2.59 0.53
CA VAL A 61 -1.97 2.58 -0.83
C VAL A 61 -1.18 1.32 -1.06
N LEU A 62 -1.59 0.55 -2.06
CA LEU A 62 -0.87 -0.60 -2.57
C LEU A 62 0.02 -0.16 -3.72
N ALA A 63 1.20 -0.74 -3.82
CA ALA A 63 2.08 -0.50 -4.95
C ALA A 63 2.95 -1.71 -5.28
N VAL A 64 3.33 -1.84 -6.56
CA VAL A 64 4.32 -2.80 -7.02
C VAL A 64 5.42 -2.05 -7.76
N ALA A 65 6.65 -2.27 -7.32
CA ALA A 65 7.86 -1.65 -7.85
C ALA A 65 8.84 -2.75 -8.29
N PRO A 66 8.79 -3.16 -9.57
CA PRO A 66 9.76 -4.11 -10.10
C PRO A 66 11.19 -3.57 -10.03
N GLU A 67 12.16 -4.46 -9.84
CA GLU A 67 13.57 -4.09 -9.75
C GLU A 67 14.06 -3.31 -11.00
N PRO A 68 13.78 -3.75 -12.24
CA PRO A 68 14.20 -3.00 -13.43
C PRO A 68 13.60 -1.59 -13.52
N TRP A 69 12.39 -1.41 -13.00
CA TRP A 69 11.74 -0.11 -12.92
C TRP A 69 12.43 0.81 -11.90
N LEU A 70 12.77 0.27 -10.72
CA LEU A 70 13.53 1.01 -9.72
C LEU A 70 14.92 1.37 -10.23
N ALA A 71 15.57 0.48 -10.99
CA ALA A 71 16.85 0.74 -11.63
C ALA A 71 16.78 1.85 -12.69
N ASP A 72 15.76 1.85 -13.58
CA ASP A 72 15.53 2.94 -14.55
C ASP A 72 15.31 4.28 -13.84
N ARG A 73 14.52 4.29 -12.75
CA ARG A 73 14.33 5.49 -11.93
C ARG A 73 15.63 5.99 -11.30
N ALA A 74 16.42 5.10 -10.72
CA ALA A 74 17.71 5.45 -10.11
C ALA A 74 18.69 6.00 -11.16
N ALA A 75 18.74 5.41 -12.35
CA ALA A 75 19.57 5.89 -13.47
C ALA A 75 19.18 7.31 -13.94
N ARG A 76 17.93 7.72 -13.72
CA ARG A 76 17.41 9.08 -13.99
C ARG A 76 17.59 10.04 -12.81
N GLY A 77 18.31 9.63 -11.76
CA GLY A 77 18.61 10.46 -10.60
C GLY A 77 17.52 10.46 -9.53
N VAL A 78 16.52 9.58 -9.60
CA VAL A 78 15.53 9.46 -8.52
C VAL A 78 16.18 8.75 -7.32
N VAL A 79 16.27 9.45 -6.20
CA VAL A 79 16.90 8.95 -4.97
C VAL A 79 15.94 8.03 -4.21
N MET A 80 16.32 6.76 -4.05
CA MET A 80 15.54 5.79 -3.27
C MET A 80 15.86 5.88 -1.76
N PRO A 81 14.87 5.81 -0.86
CA PRO A 81 15.13 5.78 0.57
C PRO A 81 15.91 4.53 1.00
N ARG A 82 16.82 4.68 1.97
CA ARG A 82 17.55 3.53 2.57
C ARG A 82 16.63 2.53 3.28
N THR A 83 15.41 2.95 3.61
CA THR A 83 14.40 2.20 4.34
C THR A 83 13.46 1.41 3.43
N GLY A 84 13.85 1.21 2.17
CA GLY A 84 13.03 0.55 1.14
C GLY A 84 12.18 1.54 0.33
N PRO A 85 11.60 1.08 -0.80
CA PRO A 85 10.78 1.91 -1.66
C PRO A 85 9.49 2.35 -0.96
N ARG A 86 8.95 3.48 -1.43
CA ARG A 86 7.65 4.03 -1.06
C ARG A 86 6.59 3.64 -2.08
N ALA A 87 5.33 3.79 -1.74
CA ALA A 87 4.25 3.54 -2.69
C ALA A 87 4.39 4.43 -3.96
N GLU A 88 4.94 5.65 -3.84
CA GLU A 88 5.24 6.54 -4.98
C GLU A 88 6.35 6.05 -5.92
N ASP A 89 7.11 5.04 -5.48
CA ASP A 89 8.11 4.38 -6.29
C ASP A 89 7.52 3.28 -7.18
N GLY A 90 6.27 2.88 -6.93
CA GLY A 90 5.56 1.85 -7.68
C GLY A 90 5.34 2.20 -9.15
N LEU A 91 5.56 1.21 -10.01
CA LEU A 91 5.11 1.24 -11.41
C LEU A 91 3.58 1.10 -11.47
N TRP A 92 3.04 0.23 -10.62
CA TRP A 92 1.61 0.08 -10.39
C TRP A 92 1.27 0.55 -8.99
N ARG A 93 0.09 1.20 -8.85
CA ARG A 93 -0.43 1.68 -7.58
C ARG A 93 -1.95 1.59 -7.55
N GLU A 94 -2.51 1.37 -6.37
CA GLU A 94 -3.94 1.39 -6.11
C GLU A 94 -4.20 1.93 -4.71
N VAL A 95 -5.23 2.75 -4.56
CA VAL A 95 -5.68 3.19 -3.24
C VAL A 95 -6.83 2.30 -2.84
N LEU A 96 -6.67 1.55 -1.76
CA LEU A 96 -7.80 0.97 -1.05
C LEU A 96 -8.50 2.12 -0.34
N GLY A 97 -9.58 2.60 -0.94
CA GLY A 97 -10.44 3.65 -0.39
C GLY A 97 -11.63 3.07 0.38
N PRO A 98 -12.51 3.92 0.93
CA PRO A 98 -13.67 3.55 1.73
C PRO A 98 -14.83 2.93 0.96
N GLU A 99 -14.59 2.54 -0.29
CA GLU A 99 -15.46 1.63 -1.03
C GLU A 99 -15.32 0.18 -0.57
N SER A 100 -14.25 -0.16 0.16
CA SER A 100 -14.18 -1.44 0.87
C SER A 100 -15.32 -1.56 1.86
N ALA A 101 -16.20 -2.53 1.65
CA ALA A 101 -17.34 -2.81 2.52
C ALA A 101 -16.91 -3.09 3.98
N MET A 102 -15.69 -3.60 4.18
CA MET A 102 -15.15 -3.92 5.52
C MET A 102 -15.01 -2.66 6.38
N LEU A 103 -14.55 -1.55 5.79
CA LEU A 103 -14.31 -0.28 6.50
C LEU A 103 -15.32 0.82 6.15
N ALA A 104 -16.40 0.50 5.43
CA ALA A 104 -17.39 1.49 4.99
C ALA A 104 -18.02 2.30 6.13
N ARG A 105 -18.16 1.70 7.32
CA ARG A 105 -18.66 2.35 8.54
C ARG A 105 -17.70 3.40 9.14
N PHE A 106 -16.44 3.39 8.72
CA PHE A 106 -15.41 4.32 9.18
C PHE A 106 -15.04 5.31 8.08
N ARG A 107 -16.01 5.73 7.26
CA ARG A 107 -15.77 6.69 6.18
C ARG A 107 -15.60 8.10 6.76
N ALA A 108 -14.59 8.83 6.29
CA ALA A 108 -14.40 10.24 6.64
C ALA A 108 -15.39 11.15 5.88
N ALA A 109 -15.36 12.45 6.16
CA ALA A 109 -16.16 13.42 5.41
C ALA A 109 -15.76 13.45 3.92
N ASP A 110 -14.46 13.38 3.62
CA ASP A 110 -13.97 13.14 2.26
C ASP A 110 -14.04 11.64 1.97
N PRO A 111 -14.79 11.22 0.91
CA PRO A 111 -14.98 9.82 0.57
C PRO A 111 -13.71 9.13 0.03
N SER A 112 -12.57 9.83 -0.03
CA SER A 112 -11.27 9.24 -0.36
C SER A 112 -10.57 8.63 0.85
N TRP A 113 -11.08 8.89 2.07
CA TRP A 113 -10.42 8.56 3.33
C TRP A 113 -11.33 7.77 4.29
N TRP A 114 -10.69 6.97 5.13
CA TRP A 114 -11.29 6.45 6.36
C TRP A 114 -11.00 7.38 7.53
N ALA A 115 -11.90 7.43 8.50
CA ALA A 115 -11.75 8.12 9.76
C ALA A 115 -11.35 7.15 10.87
N PHE A 116 -10.37 7.55 11.67
CA PHE A 116 -10.00 6.93 12.94
C PHE A 116 -10.31 7.91 14.08
N PRO A 117 -11.42 7.73 14.81
CA PRO A 117 -11.85 8.68 15.85
C PRO A 117 -11.07 8.52 17.17
N ASP A 118 -11.15 9.50 18.08
CA ASP A 118 -10.61 9.44 19.46
C ASP A 118 -11.57 8.77 20.47
N ASP A 119 -12.58 8.05 20.00
CA ASP A 119 -13.65 7.48 20.83
C ASP A 119 -13.59 5.93 20.92
N PRO A 120 -14.46 5.28 21.72
CA PRO A 120 -14.49 3.81 21.81
C PRO A 120 -14.80 3.10 20.50
N TYR A 121 -15.40 3.75 19.50
CA TYR A 121 -15.65 3.14 18.19
C TYR A 121 -14.35 2.87 17.41
N ALA A 122 -13.23 3.51 17.80
CA ALA A 122 -11.92 3.25 17.24
C ALA A 122 -11.41 1.81 17.44
N GLU A 123 -11.92 1.08 18.45
CA GLU A 123 -11.46 -0.27 18.78
C GLU A 123 -11.65 -1.26 17.62
N GLY A 124 -12.68 -1.08 16.79
CA GLY A 124 -12.95 -1.94 15.65
C GLY A 124 -12.09 -1.66 14.42
N VAL A 125 -11.48 -0.47 14.31
CA VAL A 125 -10.74 -0.06 13.09
C VAL A 125 -9.49 -0.90 12.91
N GLY A 126 -8.73 -1.13 14.00
CA GLY A 126 -7.47 -1.86 13.97
C GLY A 126 -7.60 -3.29 13.43
N PRO A 127 -8.42 -4.14 14.05
CA PRO A 127 -8.65 -5.50 13.58
C PRO A 127 -9.23 -5.53 12.16
N THR A 128 -10.24 -4.70 11.88
CA THR A 128 -10.87 -4.67 10.53
C THR A 128 -9.87 -4.24 9.45
N LEU A 129 -9.00 -3.28 9.73
CA LEU A 129 -7.93 -2.87 8.83
C LEU A 129 -6.88 -3.98 8.66
N ALA A 130 -6.51 -4.67 9.75
CA ALA A 130 -5.58 -5.79 9.68
C ALA A 130 -6.14 -6.91 8.79
N ASP A 131 -7.40 -7.29 8.98
CA ASP A 131 -8.09 -8.30 8.16
C ASP A 131 -8.15 -7.86 6.70
N LEU A 132 -8.57 -6.62 6.41
CA LEU A 132 -8.59 -6.09 5.04
C LEU A 132 -7.21 -6.17 4.38
N LEU A 133 -6.16 -5.79 5.10
CA LEU A 133 -4.82 -5.80 4.53
C LEU A 133 -4.29 -7.23 4.33
N VAL A 134 -4.55 -8.15 5.26
CA VAL A 134 -4.08 -9.55 5.16
C VAL A 134 -4.88 -10.35 4.14
N GLU A 135 -6.20 -10.17 4.08
CA GLU A 135 -7.08 -10.97 3.22
C GLU A 135 -7.21 -10.41 1.81
N VAL A 136 -7.00 -9.11 1.62
CA VAL A 136 -7.19 -8.45 0.31
C VAL A 136 -5.88 -7.85 -0.19
N ALA A 137 -5.23 -6.98 0.59
CA ALA A 137 -4.09 -6.22 0.10
C ALA A 137 -2.87 -7.10 -0.19
N VAL A 138 -2.51 -7.99 0.75
CA VAL A 138 -1.34 -8.87 0.63
C VAL A 138 -1.51 -9.83 -0.55
N PRO A 139 -2.60 -10.60 -0.69
CA PRO A 139 -2.80 -11.48 -1.84
C PRO A 139 -2.78 -10.73 -3.18
N ARG A 140 -3.38 -9.53 -3.24
CA ARG A 140 -3.35 -8.71 -4.46
C ARG A 140 -1.94 -8.27 -4.83
N ILE A 141 -1.13 -7.91 -3.84
CA ILE A 141 0.28 -7.56 -4.06
C ILE A 141 1.08 -8.79 -4.51
N GLU A 142 0.87 -9.95 -3.89
CA GLU A 142 1.56 -11.19 -4.25
C GLU A 142 1.23 -11.62 -5.68
N GLU A 143 -0.03 -11.52 -6.09
CA GLU A 143 -0.46 -11.75 -7.47
C GLU A 143 0.31 -10.83 -8.44
N LEU A 144 0.37 -9.53 -8.15
CA LEU A 144 1.03 -8.55 -9.01
C LEU A 144 2.56 -8.55 -8.91
N LEU A 145 3.14 -9.30 -7.96
CA LEU A 145 4.57 -9.61 -7.97
C LEU A 145 4.93 -10.65 -9.03
N ASP A 146 3.96 -11.40 -9.56
CA ASP A 146 4.13 -12.06 -10.86
C ASP A 146 4.09 -11.01 -11.97
N ARG A 147 5.23 -10.79 -12.63
CA ARG A 147 5.35 -9.79 -13.70
C ARG A 147 4.39 -10.04 -14.86
N ARG A 148 3.92 -11.27 -15.11
CA ARG A 148 2.90 -11.54 -16.14
C ARG A 148 1.55 -10.96 -15.75
N GLN A 149 1.17 -11.10 -14.48
CA GLN A 149 -0.05 -10.51 -13.94
C GLN A 149 0.06 -8.98 -13.91
N LEU A 150 1.21 -8.45 -13.48
CA LEU A 150 1.47 -7.01 -13.52
C LEU A 150 1.33 -6.44 -14.93
N VAL A 151 1.92 -7.07 -15.94
CA VAL A 151 1.81 -6.60 -17.33
C VAL A 151 0.38 -6.63 -17.83
N THR A 152 -0.38 -7.68 -17.49
CA THR A 152 -1.80 -7.79 -17.82
C THR A 152 -2.60 -6.64 -17.20
N GLU A 153 -2.37 -6.36 -15.93
CA GLU A 153 -3.01 -5.26 -15.19
C GLU A 153 -2.63 -3.88 -15.78
N LEU A 154 -1.36 -3.65 -16.08
CA LEU A 154 -0.88 -2.39 -16.68
C LEU A 154 -1.49 -2.17 -18.07
N ARG A 155 -1.67 -3.23 -18.86
CA ARG A 155 -2.32 -3.19 -20.16
C ARG A 155 -3.80 -2.80 -20.04
N LEU A 156 -4.52 -3.38 -19.08
CA LEU A 156 -5.92 -3.02 -18.81
C LEU A 156 -6.07 -1.54 -18.40
N ARG A 157 -5.08 -1.00 -17.67
CA ARG A 157 -5.02 0.41 -17.27
C ARG A 157 -4.58 1.38 -18.37
N LYS A 158 -4.29 0.88 -19.58
CA LYS A 158 -3.89 1.67 -20.77
C LYS A 158 -2.73 2.64 -20.47
N LEU A 159 -1.71 2.18 -19.76
CA LEU A 159 -0.55 3.02 -19.47
C LEU A 159 0.13 3.47 -20.78
N ALA A 160 0.51 4.75 -20.83
CA ALA A 160 1.43 5.22 -21.87
C ALA A 160 2.77 4.47 -21.78
N ASP A 161 3.43 4.26 -22.91
CA ASP A 161 4.74 3.57 -23.01
C ASP A 161 4.73 2.10 -22.54
N TRP A 162 3.58 1.42 -22.57
CA TRP A 162 3.47 0.04 -22.09
C TRP A 162 4.45 -0.92 -22.78
N GLU A 163 4.74 -0.77 -24.07
CA GLU A 163 5.71 -1.60 -24.80
C GLU A 163 7.12 -1.48 -24.22
N ARG A 164 7.56 -0.25 -23.91
CA ARG A 164 8.84 0.01 -23.25
C ARG A 164 8.86 -0.64 -21.87
N ILE A 165 7.77 -0.52 -21.12
CA ILE A 165 7.64 -1.09 -19.79
C ILE A 165 7.72 -2.62 -19.86
N VAL A 166 7.02 -3.27 -20.78
CA VAL A 166 7.06 -4.73 -20.93
C VAL A 166 8.44 -5.22 -21.32
N ALA A 167 9.11 -4.54 -22.26
CA ALA A 167 10.47 -4.86 -22.63
C ALA A 167 11.43 -4.75 -21.44
N MET A 168 11.29 -3.70 -20.62
CA MET A 168 12.07 -3.50 -19.39
C MET A 168 11.81 -4.58 -18.33
N LEU A 169 10.58 -5.08 -18.22
CA LEU A 169 10.24 -6.15 -17.26
C LEU A 169 10.70 -7.54 -17.72
N GLY A 170 11.10 -7.68 -18.98
CA GLY A 170 11.55 -8.95 -19.56
C GLY A 170 10.43 -9.97 -19.73
N VAL A 171 9.18 -9.52 -19.82
CA VAL A 171 8.01 -10.40 -20.02
C VAL A 171 7.73 -10.52 -21.52
N PRO A 172 7.70 -11.73 -22.10
CA PRO A 172 7.34 -11.88 -23.51
C PRO A 172 5.89 -11.46 -23.73
N VAL A 173 5.66 -10.60 -24.73
CA VAL A 173 4.31 -10.23 -25.18
C VAL A 173 3.81 -11.38 -26.07
N THR A 174 2.84 -12.14 -25.59
CA THR A 174 2.08 -13.13 -26.39
C THR A 174 0.76 -12.54 -26.84
#